data_AF-G0ME66-F1
#
_entry.id   AF-G0ME66-F1
#
_cell.length_a   1.000
_cell.length_b   1.000
_cell.length_c   1.000
_cell.angle_alpha   90.00
_cell.angle_beta   90.00
_cell.angle_gamma   90.00
#
_symmetry.space_group_name_H-M   'P 1'
#
loop_
_entity.id
_entity.type
_entity.pdbx_description
1 polymer ?
#
loop_
_entity_poly.entity_id
_entity_poly.type
_entity_poly.pdbx_seq_one_letter_code
_entity_poly.pdbx_strand_id
1 'polypeptide(L)'
;MLEFRIGSNVVNFSNMEFVKERLENVRRHVQGHLEDAEMRRELCRAQIMDSQMEYGEILFAHMHEYSELCDQISGYKTELATFECHFANIAKLELTSKRIQRDLGAVERDLAKMLDSVNFPED
;
A
#
# COMPACT_ATOMS: atom_id res chain seq x y z
N MET A 1 19.37 4.91 -4.76
CA MET A 1 18.28 4.56 -3.84
C MET A 1 17.67 3.26 -4.35
N LEU A 2 18.21 2.10 -3.93
CA LEU A 2 17.73 0.77 -4.34
C LEU A 2 16.96 0.07 -3.21
N GLU A 3 16.61 0.84 -2.19
CA GLU A 3 15.90 0.41 -1.01
C GLU A 3 15.16 1.58 -0.38
N PHE A 4 14.11 1.28 0.40
CA PHE A 4 13.39 2.23 1.24
C PHE A 4 12.93 1.56 2.53
N ARG A 5 12.42 2.35 3.48
CA ARG A 5 11.98 1.84 4.79
C ARG A 5 10.47 1.86 4.94
N ILE A 6 9.95 0.83 5.61
CA ILE A 6 8.59 0.75 6.15
C ILE A 6 8.71 0.46 7.64
N GLY A 7 8.50 1.47 8.47
CA GLY A 7 8.82 1.39 9.90
C GLY A 7 10.29 1.07 10.13
N SER A 8 10.56 -0.02 10.86
CA SER A 8 11.92 -0.54 11.09
C SER A 8 12.44 -1.46 9.99
N ASN A 9 11.59 -1.87 9.04
CA ASN A 9 11.97 -2.83 8.00
C ASN A 9 12.58 -2.12 6.78
N VAL A 10 13.61 -2.73 6.20
CA VAL A 10 14.21 -2.31 4.94
C VAL A 10 13.65 -3.15 3.79
N VAL A 11 13.19 -2.47 2.75
CA VAL A 11 12.62 -3.07 1.53
C VAL A 11 13.57 -2.81 0.38
N ASN A 12 13.96 -3.86 -0.33
CA ASN A 12 14.84 -3.81 -1.50
C ASN A 12 14.45 -4.92 -2.50
N PHE A 13 15.23 -5.12 -3.57
CA PHE A 13 14.88 -6.08 -4.63
C PHE A 13 14.72 -7.54 -4.16
N SER A 14 15.43 -7.98 -3.11
CA SER A 14 15.38 -9.40 -2.72
C SER A 14 14.09 -9.77 -1.99
N ASN A 15 13.40 -8.81 -1.38
CA ASN A 15 12.19 -9.04 -0.61
C ASN A 15 10.97 -8.23 -1.08
N MET A 16 11.11 -7.40 -2.12
CA MET A 16 10.07 -6.48 -2.60
C MET A 16 8.75 -7.19 -2.91
N GLU A 17 8.77 -8.30 -3.64
CA GLU A 17 7.54 -8.99 -4.06
C GLU A 17 6.75 -9.54 -2.86
N PHE A 18 7.47 -10.16 -1.92
CA PHE A 18 6.89 -10.64 -0.67
C PHE A 18 6.30 -9.50 0.17
N VAL A 19 7.02 -8.37 0.26
CA VAL A 19 6.54 -7.19 0.98
C VAL A 19 5.29 -6.62 0.31
N LYS A 20 5.26 -6.57 -1.03
CA LYS A 20 4.10 -6.11 -1.81
C LYS A 20 2.87 -6.96 -1.54
N GLU A 21 2.97 -8.29 -1.66
CA GLU A 21 1.87 -9.21 -1.40
C GLU A 21 1.32 -9.02 0.03
N ARG A 22 2.22 -8.93 1.01
CA ARG A 22 1.83 -8.70 2.40
C ARG A 22 1.12 -7.37 2.60
N LEU A 23 1.61 -6.28 2.01
CA LEU A 23 0.96 -4.98 2.05
C LEU A 23 -0.42 -5.01 1.39
N GLU A 24 -0.60 -5.76 0.30
CA GLU A 24 -1.90 -5.88 -0.37
C GLU A 24 -2.93 -6.59 0.52
N ASN A 25 -2.51 -7.65 1.21
CA ASN A 25 -3.36 -8.38 2.14
C ASN A 25 -3.78 -7.49 3.32
N VAL A 26 -2.84 -6.75 3.91
CA VAL A 26 -3.15 -5.81 5.01
C VAL A 26 -4.04 -4.68 4.53
N ARG A 27 -3.76 -4.06 3.37
CA ARG A 27 -4.60 -3.02 2.79
C ARG A 27 -6.03 -3.49 2.59
N ARG A 28 -6.23 -4.70 2.04
CA ARG A 28 -7.56 -5.30 1.86
C ARG A 28 -8.31 -5.45 3.20
N HIS A 29 -7.60 -5.84 4.26
CA HIS A 29 -8.20 -5.98 5.59
C HIS A 29 -8.61 -4.61 6.18
N VAL A 30 -7.73 -3.61 6.10
CA VAL A 30 -8.03 -2.25 6.58
C VAL A 30 -9.17 -1.60 5.79
N GLN A 31 -9.22 -1.83 4.47
CA GLN A 31 -10.33 -1.39 3.63
C GLN A 31 -11.67 -2.00 4.07
N GLY A 32 -11.70 -3.30 4.40
CA GLY A 32 -12.89 -3.95 4.93
C GLY A 32 -13.36 -3.37 6.27
N HIS A 33 -12.43 -3.05 7.17
CA HIS A 33 -12.77 -2.38 8.45
C HIS A 33 -13.29 -0.97 8.25
N LEU A 34 -12.75 -0.23 7.27
CA LEU A 34 -13.26 1.09 6.91
C LEU A 34 -14.71 1.01 6.43
N GLU A 35 -15.02 0.07 5.53
CA GLU A 35 -16.37 -0.13 5.00
C GLU A 35 -17.37 -0.51 6.11
N ASP A 36 -16.98 -1.41 7.03
CA ASP A 36 -17.81 -1.76 8.19
C ASP A 36 -18.04 -0.57 9.12
N ALA A 37 -16.99 0.20 9.43
CA ALA A 37 -17.10 1.39 10.27
C ALA A 37 -18.00 2.47 9.62
N GLU A 38 -17.90 2.68 8.31
CA GLU A 38 -18.78 3.61 7.57
C GLU A 38 -20.23 3.14 7.59
N MET A 39 -20.49 1.84 7.41
CA MET A 39 -21.83 1.27 7.55
C MET A 39 -22.39 1.48 8.95
N ARG A 40 -21.61 1.16 10.00
CA ARG A 40 -22.00 1.37 11.40
C ARG A 40 -22.27 2.84 11.70
N ARG A 41 -21.46 3.75 11.15
CA ARG A 41 -21.65 5.20 11.30
C ARG A 41 -23.01 5.62 10.75
N GLU A 42 -23.39 5.14 9.57
CA GLU A 42 -24.71 5.51 9.00
C GLU A 42 -25.88 4.87 9.75
N LEU A 43 -25.73 3.65 10.27
CA LEU A 43 -26.73 3.05 11.16
C LEU A 43 -26.89 3.88 12.45
N CYS A 44 -25.78 4.24 13.08
CA CYS A 44 -25.76 5.07 14.29
C CYS A 44 -26.37 6.46 14.01
N ARG A 45 -26.06 7.06 12.85
CA ARG A 45 -26.67 8.32 12.41
C ARG A 45 -28.19 8.19 12.26
N ALA A 46 -28.67 7.12 11.64
CA ALA A 46 -30.10 6.88 11.48
C ALA A 46 -30.77 6.72 12.85
N GLN A 47 -30.15 6.01 13.80
CA GLN A 47 -30.65 5.86 15.18
C GLN A 47 -30.74 7.21 15.89
N ILE A 48 -29.73 8.08 15.75
CA ILE A 48 -29.77 9.45 16.29
C ILE A 48 -30.94 10.24 15.68
N MET A 49 -31.17 10.14 14.37
CA MET A 49 -32.21 10.90 13.68
C MET A 49 -33.63 10.37 13.94
N ASP A 50 -33.79 9.05 14.10
CA ASP A 50 -35.06 8.39 14.39
C ASP A 50 -35.45 8.48 15.86
N SER A 51 -34.46 8.75 16.72
CA SER A 51 -34.71 9.05 18.12
C SER A 51 -35.58 10.33 18.20
N GLN A 52 -36.89 10.15 18.40
CA GLN A 52 -37.80 11.22 18.85
C GLN A 52 -37.46 11.68 20.28
N MET A 53 -36.25 11.39 20.74
CA MET A 53 -35.91 11.28 22.14
C MET A 53 -35.66 12.67 22.70
N GLU A 54 -36.46 13.01 23.69
CA GLU A 54 -36.12 14.03 24.68
C GLU A 54 -34.65 13.89 25.07
N TYR A 55 -33.94 15.02 25.12
CA TYR A 55 -32.52 15.12 25.53
C TYR A 55 -32.22 14.22 26.74
N GLY A 56 -31.68 13.03 26.48
CA GLY A 56 -31.52 11.97 27.47
C GLY A 56 -30.30 11.09 27.20
N GLU A 57 -29.94 10.26 28.17
CA GLU A 57 -28.69 9.48 28.20
C GLU A 57 -28.48 8.59 26.96
N ILE A 58 -29.55 8.08 26.35
CA ILE A 58 -29.50 7.22 25.15
C ILE A 58 -29.06 8.00 23.90
N LEU A 59 -29.56 9.22 23.71
CA LEU A 59 -29.13 10.09 22.61
C LEU A 59 -27.65 10.46 22.76
N PHE A 60 -27.21 10.77 23.99
CA PHE A 60 -25.80 11.03 24.29
C PHE A 60 -24.91 9.82 24.00
N ALA A 61 -25.35 8.61 24.36
CA ALA A 61 -24.61 7.38 24.06
C ALA A 61 -24.44 7.17 22.55
N HIS A 62 -25.50 7.34 21.74
CA HIS A 62 -25.40 7.22 20.29
C HIS A 62 -24.53 8.31 19.66
N MET A 63 -24.64 9.57 20.11
CA MET A 63 -23.76 10.64 19.64
C MET A 63 -22.29 10.37 19.97
N HIS A 64 -22.02 9.78 21.13
CA HIS A 64 -20.67 9.39 21.51
C HIS A 64 -20.14 8.27 20.61
N GLU A 65 -20.91 7.19 20.41
CA GLU A 65 -20.54 6.11 19.48
C GLU A 65 -20.31 6.64 18.05
N TYR A 66 -21.15 7.56 17.57
CA TYR A 66 -20.97 8.20 16.27
C TYR A 66 -19.65 8.96 16.16
N SER A 67 -19.26 9.68 17.23
CA SER A 67 -17.98 10.38 17.27
C SER A 67 -16.80 9.40 17.23
N GLU A 68 -16.86 8.32 18.01
CA GLU A 68 -15.81 7.29 17.99
C GLU A 68 -15.68 6.63 16.62
N LEU A 69 -16.79 6.34 15.94
CA LEU A 69 -16.78 5.80 14.58
C LEU A 69 -16.16 6.79 13.58
N CYS A 70 -16.42 8.10 13.72
CA CYS A 70 -15.78 9.13 12.89
C CYS A 70 -14.26 9.15 13.07
N ASP A 71 -13.78 9.02 14.32
CA ASP A 71 -12.36 8.97 14.63
C ASP A 71 -11.70 7.70 14.06
N GLN A 72 -12.35 6.53 14.20
CA GLN A 72 -11.88 5.28 13.62
C GLN A 72 -11.78 5.34 12.09
N ILE A 73 -12.82 5.86 11.42
CA ILE A 73 -12.83 6.05 9.96
C ILE A 73 -11.67 6.94 9.51
N SER A 74 -11.41 8.02 10.25
CA SER A 74 -10.30 8.94 9.96
C SER A 74 -8.94 8.25 10.13
N GLY A 75 -8.81 7.38 11.15
CA GLY A 75 -7.66 6.52 11.36
C GLY A 75 -7.41 5.58 10.17
N TYR A 76 -8.43 4.82 9.75
CA TYR A 76 -8.31 3.89 8.63
C TYR A 76 -7.98 4.60 7.31
N LYS A 77 -8.57 5.77 7.05
CA LYS A 77 -8.24 6.58 5.86
C LYS A 77 -6.78 7.01 5.83
N THR A 78 -6.24 7.41 6.98
CA THR A 78 -4.83 7.79 7.12
C THR A 78 -3.91 6.59 6.89
N GLU A 79 -4.28 5.41 7.40
CA GLU A 79 -3.53 4.18 7.21
C GLU A 79 -3.53 3.74 5.74
N LEU A 80 -4.68 3.79 5.06
CA LEU A 80 -4.77 3.50 3.62
C LEU A 80 -3.90 4.43 2.77
N ALA A 81 -3.91 5.73 3.05
CA ALA A 81 -3.02 6.69 2.38
C ALA A 81 -1.52 6.36 2.61
N THR A 82 -1.18 5.84 3.78
CA THR A 82 0.18 5.38 4.08
C THR A 82 0.55 4.17 3.21
N PHE A 83 -0.37 3.21 3.04
CA PHE A 83 -0.14 2.08 2.14
C PHE A 83 0.05 2.53 0.69
N GLU A 84 -0.73 3.49 0.19
CA GLU A 84 -0.56 4.04 -1.16
C GLU A 84 0.85 4.61 -1.38
N CYS A 85 1.40 5.32 -0.40
CA CYS A 85 2.77 5.80 -0.44
C CYS A 85 3.78 4.65 -0.54
N HIS A 86 3.59 3.58 0.24
CA HIS A 86 4.45 2.39 0.17
C HIS A 86 4.36 1.68 -1.19
N PHE A 87 3.16 1.52 -1.75
CA PHE A 87 2.98 0.96 -3.09
C PHE A 87 3.64 1.80 -4.18
N ALA A 88 3.57 3.13 -4.09
CA ALA A 88 4.27 4.02 -5.02
C ALA A 88 5.79 3.84 -4.96
N ASN A 89 6.36 3.60 -3.78
CA ASN A 89 7.79 3.33 -3.62
C ASN A 89 8.18 1.94 -4.17
N ILE A 90 7.34 0.92 -3.98
CA ILE A 90 7.52 -0.40 -4.60
C ILE A 90 7.52 -0.28 -6.12
N ALA A 91 6.56 0.45 -6.71
CA ALA A 91 6.50 0.65 -8.16
C ALA A 91 7.76 1.33 -8.71
N LYS A 92 8.36 2.28 -7.97
CA LYS A 92 9.64 2.90 -8.34
C LYS A 92 10.79 1.88 -8.30
N LEU A 93 10.84 1.00 -7.30
CA LEU A 93 11.81 -0.09 -7.26
C LEU A 93 11.61 -1.05 -8.45
N GLU A 94 10.38 -1.46 -8.75
CA GLU A 94 10.09 -2.33 -9.90
C GLU A 94 10.58 -1.73 -11.22
N LEU A 95 10.31 -0.44 -11.46
CA LEU A 95 10.80 0.27 -12.65
C LEU A 95 12.33 0.31 -12.71
N THR A 96 12.98 0.55 -11.57
CA THR A 96 14.44 0.57 -11.47
C THR A 96 15.02 -0.82 -11.73
N SER A 97 14.42 -1.88 -11.20
CA SER A 97 14.82 -3.26 -11.44
C SER A 97 14.74 -3.61 -12.93
N LYS A 98 13.62 -3.30 -13.59
CA LYS A 98 13.43 -3.52 -15.03
C LYS A 98 14.46 -2.76 -15.87
N ARG A 99 14.82 -1.55 -15.48
CA ARG A 99 15.86 -0.76 -16.16
C ARG A 99 17.23 -1.42 -16.04
N ILE A 100 17.62 -1.82 -14.83
CA ILE A 100 18.90 -2.51 -14.59
C ILE A 100 18.98 -3.80 -15.41
N GLN A 101 17.92 -4.60 -15.44
CA GLN A 101 17.87 -5.83 -16.24
C GLN A 101 18.06 -5.57 -17.74
N ARG A 102 17.45 -4.50 -18.27
CA ARG A 102 17.62 -4.11 -19.67
C ARG A 102 19.06 -3.68 -19.97
N ASP A 103 19.63 -2.86 -19.10
CA ASP A 103 20.98 -2.32 -19.25
C ASP A 103 22.02 -3.45 -19.16
N LEU A 104 21.86 -4.38 -18.22
CA LEU A 104 22.68 -5.60 -18.12
C LEU A 104 22.61 -6.43 -19.40
N GLY A 105 21.41 -6.71 -19.92
CA GLY A 105 21.26 -7.45 -21.16
C GLY A 105 21.85 -6.73 -22.38
N ALA A 106 21.95 -5.40 -22.37
CA ALA A 106 22.67 -4.65 -23.40
C ALA A 106 24.18 -4.86 -23.28
N VAL A 107 24.73 -4.74 -22.07
CA VAL A 107 26.15 -4.98 -21.79
C VAL A 107 26.55 -6.42 -22.16
N GLU A 108 25.73 -7.43 -21.82
CA GLU A 108 25.99 -8.82 -22.17
C GLU A 108 26.03 -9.05 -23.69
N ARG A 109 25.11 -8.41 -24.44
CA ARG A 109 25.12 -8.47 -25.92
C ARG A 109 26.33 -7.77 -26.52
N ASP A 110 26.72 -6.62 -26.00
CA ASP A 110 27.87 -5.88 -26.50
C ASP A 110 29.18 -6.65 -26.19
N LEU A 111 29.28 -7.27 -25.02
CA LEU A 111 30.37 -8.17 -24.67
C LEU A 111 30.47 -9.37 -25.62
N ALA A 112 29.34 -10.03 -25.92
CA ALA A 112 29.31 -11.15 -26.85
C ALA A 112 29.81 -10.77 -28.25
N LYS A 113 29.37 -9.61 -28.78
CA LYS A 113 29.84 -9.10 -30.08
C LYS A 113 31.35 -8.81 -30.09
N MET A 114 31.87 -8.27 -29.00
CA MET A 114 33.31 -8.02 -28.87
C MET A 114 34.08 -9.34 -28.86
N LEU A 115 33.61 -10.36 -28.14
CA LEU A 115 34.23 -11.69 -28.12
C LEU A 115 34.18 -12.38 -29.48
N ASP A 116 33.06 -12.27 -30.20
CA ASP A 116 32.92 -12.82 -31.56
C ASP A 116 33.87 -12.13 -32.56
N SER A 117 34.15 -10.84 -32.38
CA SER A 117 35.12 -10.10 -33.21
C SER A 117 36.60 -10.43 -32.92
N VAL A 118 36.88 -11.13 -31.81
CA VAL A 118 38.23 -11.55 -31.39
C VAL A 118 38.57 -12.97 -31.89
N ASN A 119 37.60 -13.72 -32.41
CA ASN A 119 37.88 -14.95 -33.15
C ASN A 119 38.48 -14.59 -34.52
N PHE A 120 39.82 -14.66 -34.60
CA PHE A 120 40.62 -14.39 -35.79
C PHE A 120 40.24 -15.32 -36.96
N PRO A 121 40.39 -14.86 -38.22
CA PRO A 121 40.27 -15.73 -39.39
C PRO A 121 41.36 -16.81 -39.34
N GLU A 122 40.95 -18.06 -39.53
CA GLU A 122 41.88 -19.17 -39.79
C GLU A 122 42.54 -18.91 -41.15
N ASP A 123 43.84 -18.59 -41.14
CA ASP A 123 44.74 -18.71 -42.31
C ASP A 123 45.09 -20.19 -42.56
#